data_AF-A0A8H3UTZ2-F1
#
_entry.id   AF-A0A8H3UTZ2-F1
#
_cell.length_a   1.000
_cell.length_b   1.000
_cell.length_c   1.000
_cell.angle_alpha   90.00
_cell.angle_beta   90.00
_cell.angle_gamma   90.00
#
_symmetry.space_group_name_H-M   'P 1'
#
loop_
_entity.id
_entity.type
_entity.pdbx_description
1 polymer ?
#
loop_
_entity_poly.entity_id
_entity_poly.type
_entity_poly.pdbx_seq_one_letter_code
_entity_poly.pdbx_strand_id
1 'polypeptide(L)'
;MVAYEHSYVAPFLKSAIRDVKSYIKKKKYRSIPIGFEDNSREPLYPPLVREYFTCPTSKKTDLDADFFAQTIHQDCYGGEADASDKVKTMIEILASKSQNSTIPVIVTDLGGNSCANRTFAEMDALYSNDLSGAFLQYDPIYPFRFDHRLVNYQNHYLMDPAGEDLHNEVLTPTPVKPSFDNLKEKWATLKPASVRKDKYTPTAHRPACPLYQSELWGMNGAVALPKVDQVFDNELKKSWETQKADAKSGTQSRKPVGSTAFVHGLLAVLLMIA
;
A
#
# COMPACT_ATOMS: atom_id res chain seq x y z
N MET A 1 19.83 -0.42 3.76
CA MET A 1 20.18 -1.86 3.91
C MET A 1 19.03 -2.75 4.41
N VAL A 2 17.96 -2.22 5.04
CA VAL A 2 16.84 -3.02 5.58
C VAL A 2 15.98 -3.69 4.47
N ALA A 3 15.80 -3.03 3.33
CA ALA A 3 14.95 -3.50 2.23
C ALA A 3 15.43 -4.79 1.54
N TYR A 4 16.76 -5.03 1.54
CA TYR A 4 17.38 -6.20 0.91
C TYR A 4 16.96 -7.51 1.59
N GLU A 5 17.11 -7.61 2.91
CA GLU A 5 16.75 -8.84 3.65
C GLU A 5 15.23 -9.09 3.68
N HIS A 6 14.42 -8.02 3.60
CA HIS A 6 12.96 -8.15 3.55
C HIS A 6 12.45 -8.83 2.27
N SER A 7 13.24 -8.80 1.18
CA SER A 7 12.84 -9.42 -0.08
C SER A 7 12.62 -10.94 0.03
N TYR A 8 13.32 -11.64 0.94
CA TYR A 8 13.13 -13.07 1.16
C TYR A 8 11.79 -13.43 1.81
N VAL A 9 11.07 -12.45 2.37
CA VAL A 9 9.72 -12.66 2.92
C VAL A 9 8.65 -12.61 1.81
N ALA A 10 8.93 -11.91 0.70
CA ALA A 10 7.98 -11.71 -0.39
C ALA A 10 7.40 -13.01 -0.99
N PRO A 11 8.16 -14.12 -1.19
CA PRO A 11 7.59 -15.37 -1.69
C PRO A 11 6.55 -15.99 -0.75
N PHE A 12 6.74 -15.86 0.57
CA PHE A 12 5.78 -16.33 1.56
C PHE A 12 4.51 -15.47 1.57
N LEU A 13 4.66 -14.15 1.43
CA LEU A 13 3.51 -13.25 1.34
C LEU A 13 2.72 -13.49 0.04
N LYS A 14 3.41 -13.72 -1.07
CA LYS A 14 2.76 -14.06 -2.35
C LYS A 14 2.11 -15.45 -2.32
N SER A 15 2.68 -16.42 -1.59
CA SER A 15 2.03 -17.71 -1.38
C SER A 15 0.77 -17.60 -0.51
N ALA A 16 0.76 -16.71 0.49
CA ALA A 16 -0.44 -16.42 1.28
C ALA A 16 -1.58 -15.85 0.41
N ILE A 17 -1.28 -14.92 -0.52
CA ILE A 17 -2.26 -14.41 -1.49
C ILE A 17 -2.87 -15.55 -2.32
N ARG A 18 -2.03 -16.43 -2.89
CA ARG A 18 -2.47 -17.63 -3.61
C ARG A 18 -3.42 -18.47 -2.77
N ASP A 19 -3.02 -18.77 -1.54
CA ASP A 19 -3.73 -19.73 -0.69
C ASP A 19 -5.07 -19.18 -0.19
N VAL A 20 -5.13 -17.89 0.16
CA VAL A 20 -6.37 -17.19 0.52
C VAL A 20 -7.33 -17.13 -0.69
N LYS A 21 -6.85 -16.75 -1.87
CA LYS A 21 -7.67 -16.75 -3.10
C LYS A 21 -8.21 -18.14 -3.44
N SER A 22 -7.37 -19.17 -3.31
CA SER A 22 -7.75 -20.57 -3.49
C SER A 22 -8.84 -21.00 -2.50
N TYR A 23 -8.70 -20.61 -1.23
CA TYR A 23 -9.68 -20.89 -0.18
C TYR A 23 -11.03 -20.22 -0.44
N ILE A 24 -11.04 -18.92 -0.75
CA ILE A 24 -12.26 -18.16 -1.11
C ILE A 24 -13.00 -18.86 -2.25
N LYS A 25 -12.27 -19.24 -3.30
CA LYS A 25 -12.82 -19.97 -4.45
C LYS A 25 -13.38 -21.33 -4.06
N LYS A 26 -12.63 -22.13 -3.29
CA LYS A 26 -13.05 -23.47 -2.82
C LYS A 26 -14.31 -23.40 -1.96
N LYS A 27 -14.43 -22.38 -1.11
CA LYS A 27 -15.58 -22.16 -0.24
C LYS A 27 -16.76 -21.50 -0.95
N LYS A 28 -16.61 -21.11 -2.22
CA LYS A 28 -17.64 -20.41 -3.01
C LYS A 28 -18.13 -19.13 -2.32
N TYR A 29 -17.23 -18.44 -1.62
CA TYR A 29 -17.53 -17.13 -1.06
C TYR A 29 -17.58 -16.07 -2.17
N ARG A 30 -18.09 -14.88 -1.82
CA ARG A 30 -17.96 -13.69 -2.67
C ARG A 30 -16.49 -13.52 -3.06
N SER A 31 -16.22 -13.30 -4.35
CA SER A 31 -14.88 -13.01 -4.87
C SER A 31 -14.39 -11.66 -4.34
N ILE A 32 -13.80 -11.67 -3.16
CA ILE A 32 -13.16 -10.51 -2.52
C ILE A 32 -11.73 -10.42 -3.07
N PRO A 33 -11.31 -9.26 -3.60
CA PRO A 33 -9.94 -9.09 -4.10
C PRO A 33 -8.94 -9.16 -2.96
N ILE A 34 -7.81 -9.83 -3.19
CA ILE A 34 -6.72 -9.99 -2.23
C ILE A 34 -5.49 -9.27 -2.77
N GLY A 35 -5.06 -8.23 -2.06
CA GLY A 35 -3.93 -7.40 -2.45
C GLY A 35 -2.72 -7.56 -1.52
N PHE A 36 -1.73 -6.71 -1.75
CA PHE A 36 -0.56 -6.55 -0.88
C PHE A 36 -0.39 -5.08 -0.51
N GLU A 37 -0.08 -4.80 0.75
CA GLU A 37 0.24 -3.46 1.25
C GLU A 37 1.71 -3.36 1.61
N ASP A 38 2.38 -2.34 1.07
CA ASP A 38 3.75 -1.99 1.42
C ASP A 38 3.78 -0.70 2.28
N ASN A 39 4.64 -0.68 3.27
CA ASN A 39 4.85 0.46 4.18
C ASN A 39 6.31 0.98 4.14
N SER A 40 7.08 0.57 3.14
CA SER A 40 8.47 1.01 3.01
C SER A 40 8.52 2.50 2.66
N ARG A 41 9.52 3.19 3.22
CA ARG A 41 9.74 4.63 3.01
C ARG A 41 10.75 4.92 1.90
N GLU A 42 11.34 3.87 1.31
CA GLU A 42 12.36 3.97 0.27
C GLU A 42 11.69 4.14 -1.11
N PRO A 43 11.78 5.29 -1.80
CA PRO A 43 10.92 5.58 -2.97
C PRO A 43 11.02 4.59 -4.13
N LEU A 44 12.13 3.85 -4.24
CA LEU A 44 12.37 2.88 -5.30
C LEU A 44 11.93 1.45 -4.94
N TYR A 45 11.66 1.16 -3.65
CA TYR A 45 11.31 -0.17 -3.20
C TYR A 45 9.85 -0.55 -3.52
N PRO A 46 8.83 0.29 -3.24
CA PRO A 46 7.44 -0.05 -3.57
C PRO A 46 7.18 -0.44 -5.02
N PRO A 47 7.74 0.25 -6.04
CA PRO A 47 7.60 -0.19 -7.43
C PRO A 47 8.11 -1.61 -7.66
N LEU A 48 9.24 -2.00 -7.06
CA LEU A 48 9.81 -3.35 -7.18
C LEU A 48 8.96 -4.39 -6.47
N VAL A 49 8.46 -4.06 -5.28
CA VAL A 49 7.56 -4.93 -4.52
C VAL A 49 6.28 -5.18 -5.31
N ARG A 50 5.63 -4.12 -5.81
CA ARG A 50 4.45 -4.25 -6.68
C ARG A 50 4.74 -5.11 -7.91
N GLU A 51 5.86 -4.86 -8.61
CA GLU A 51 6.28 -5.67 -9.75
C GLU A 51 6.40 -7.15 -9.37
N TYR A 52 7.03 -7.47 -8.24
CA TYR A 52 7.10 -8.84 -7.75
C TYR A 52 5.71 -9.46 -7.49
N PHE A 53 4.80 -8.74 -6.84
CA PHE A 53 3.46 -9.25 -6.53
C PHE A 53 2.53 -9.34 -7.75
N THR A 54 2.92 -8.77 -8.89
CA THR A 54 2.14 -8.78 -10.15
C THR A 54 2.82 -9.52 -11.28
N CYS A 55 4.09 -9.91 -11.11
CA CYS A 55 4.81 -10.65 -12.13
C CYS A 55 4.35 -12.13 -12.19
N PRO A 56 4.32 -12.73 -13.38
CA PRO A 56 3.99 -14.13 -13.55
C PRO A 56 5.12 -15.04 -13.05
N THR A 57 4.92 -15.72 -11.92
CA THR A 57 5.81 -16.84 -11.50
C THR A 57 5.36 -18.18 -12.09
N SER A 58 4.20 -18.22 -12.76
CA SER A 58 3.72 -19.36 -13.52
C SER A 58 2.81 -18.90 -14.67
N LYS A 59 2.40 -19.83 -15.54
CA LYS A 59 1.37 -19.54 -16.57
C LYS A 59 0.00 -19.17 -15.97
N LYS A 60 -0.23 -19.45 -14.69
CA LYS A 60 -1.49 -19.12 -14.00
C LYS A 60 -1.43 -17.73 -13.39
N THR A 61 -2.54 -17.01 -13.41
CA THR A 61 -2.71 -15.64 -12.88
C THR A 61 -3.29 -15.63 -11.46
N ASP A 62 -3.56 -16.79 -10.88
CA ASP A 62 -4.14 -16.96 -9.54
C ASP A 62 -3.15 -16.62 -8.41
N LEU A 63 -1.88 -16.38 -8.75
CA LEU A 63 -0.79 -16.02 -7.84
C LEU A 63 -0.58 -14.51 -7.70
N ASP A 64 -1.15 -13.73 -8.62
CA ASP A 64 -0.93 -12.28 -8.66
C ASP A 64 -1.83 -11.60 -7.63
N ALA A 65 -1.34 -10.53 -6.99
CA ALA A 65 -2.16 -9.66 -6.16
C ALA A 65 -3.24 -8.98 -7.00
N ASP A 66 -4.43 -8.77 -6.44
CA ASP A 66 -5.54 -8.12 -7.15
C ASP A 66 -5.48 -6.58 -7.07
N PHE A 67 -4.77 -6.04 -6.07
CA PHE A 67 -4.42 -4.62 -5.93
C PHE A 67 -3.10 -4.51 -5.14
N PHE A 68 -2.41 -3.39 -5.32
CA PHE A 68 -1.24 -3.02 -4.51
C PHE A 68 -1.60 -1.77 -3.72
N ALA A 69 -1.28 -1.78 -2.44
CA ALA A 69 -1.51 -0.67 -1.52
C ALA A 69 -0.15 -0.12 -1.05
N GLN A 70 -0.07 1.19 -0.94
CA GLN A 70 1.08 1.87 -0.34
C GLN A 70 0.60 2.73 0.83
N THR A 71 1.25 2.54 1.97
CA THR A 71 1.21 3.49 3.07
C THR A 71 2.31 4.55 2.85
N ILE A 72 1.94 5.82 2.78
CA ILE A 72 2.88 6.94 2.61
C ILE A 72 2.84 7.81 3.86
N HIS A 73 3.82 7.60 4.73
CA HIS A 73 4.01 8.39 5.93
C HIS A 73 5.29 9.19 5.91
N GLN A 74 5.20 10.41 6.44
CA GLN A 74 6.36 11.28 6.65
C GLN A 74 6.24 12.00 7.99
N ASP A 75 6.96 11.53 9.00
CA ASP A 75 6.95 12.19 10.31
C ASP A 75 7.45 13.65 10.19
N CYS A 76 6.78 14.55 10.91
CA CYS A 76 7.20 15.93 11.14
C CYS A 76 8.11 15.96 12.38
N TYR A 77 9.37 16.37 12.21
CA TYR A 77 10.32 16.53 13.31
C TYR A 77 10.55 18.03 13.58
N GLY A 78 10.77 18.40 14.85
CA GLY A 78 11.17 19.77 15.21
C GLY A 78 10.08 20.84 15.10
N GLY A 79 8.80 20.46 15.18
CA GLY A 79 7.68 21.41 15.10
C GLY A 79 7.30 21.83 13.68
N GLU A 80 7.70 21.04 12.67
CA GLU A 80 7.20 21.20 11.29
C GLU A 80 5.66 21.24 11.30
N ALA A 81 5.08 22.28 10.68
CA ALA A 81 3.63 22.44 10.58
C ALA A 81 3.03 21.48 9.54
N ASP A 82 3.80 21.12 8.52
CA ASP A 82 3.32 20.29 7.42
C ASP A 82 4.47 19.52 6.73
N ALA A 83 4.18 18.29 6.31
CA ALA A 83 5.07 17.43 5.53
C ALA A 83 4.58 17.21 4.08
N SER A 84 3.55 17.96 3.65
CA SER A 84 2.86 17.82 2.35
C SER A 84 3.80 17.70 1.15
N ASP A 85 4.86 18.51 1.07
CA ASP A 85 5.77 18.51 -0.09
C ASP A 85 6.57 17.22 -0.23
N LYS A 86 7.05 16.66 0.90
CA LYS A 86 7.75 15.37 0.93
C LYS A 86 6.79 14.25 0.52
N VAL A 87 5.58 14.25 1.07
CA VAL A 87 4.54 13.26 0.75
C VAL A 87 4.12 13.34 -0.72
N LYS A 88 3.93 14.56 -1.23
CA LYS A 88 3.65 14.83 -2.65
C LYS A 88 4.73 14.23 -3.56
N THR A 89 6.00 14.42 -3.22
CA THR A 89 7.11 13.85 -3.99
C THR A 89 7.03 12.32 -4.04
N MET A 90 6.70 11.66 -2.92
CA MET A 90 6.52 10.20 -2.87
C MET A 90 5.33 9.73 -3.71
N ILE A 91 4.21 10.47 -3.68
CA ILE A 91 3.02 10.21 -4.51
C ILE A 91 3.38 10.31 -6.00
N GLU A 92 4.09 11.36 -6.40
CA GLU A 92 4.49 11.57 -7.80
C GLU A 92 5.44 10.47 -8.30
N ILE A 93 6.39 10.05 -7.47
CA ILE A 93 7.26 8.90 -7.77
C ILE A 93 6.41 7.63 -7.92
N LEU A 94 5.53 7.33 -6.97
CA LEU A 94 4.65 6.16 -7.05
C LEU A 94 3.79 6.17 -8.30
N ALA A 95 3.16 7.31 -8.62
CA ALA A 95 2.32 7.50 -9.81
C ALA A 95 3.13 7.27 -11.10
N SER A 96 4.30 7.91 -11.23
CA SER A 96 5.15 7.78 -12.42
C SER A 96 5.61 6.35 -12.66
N LYS A 97 5.84 5.59 -11.58
CA LYS A 97 6.23 4.19 -11.64
C LYS A 97 5.04 3.25 -11.81
N SER A 98 3.80 3.73 -11.73
CA SER A 98 2.56 2.93 -11.77
C SER A 98 1.75 3.05 -13.06
N GLN A 99 2.13 3.92 -13.99
CA GLN A 99 1.40 4.16 -15.25
C GLN A 99 1.07 2.90 -16.06
N ASN A 100 1.90 1.86 -15.99
CA ASN A 100 1.69 0.58 -16.69
C ASN A 100 1.31 -0.57 -15.74
N SER A 101 0.77 -0.27 -14.56
CA SER A 101 0.33 -1.30 -13.62
C SER A 101 -0.87 -2.07 -14.19
N THR A 102 -0.84 -3.40 -14.09
CA THR A 102 -1.97 -4.27 -14.47
C THR A 102 -3.04 -4.37 -13.39
N ILE A 103 -2.78 -3.81 -12.21
CA ILE A 103 -3.67 -3.82 -11.05
C ILE A 103 -3.79 -2.41 -10.47
N PRO A 104 -4.88 -2.10 -9.75
CA PRO A 104 -5.02 -0.84 -9.04
C PRO A 104 -3.87 -0.64 -8.05
N VAL A 105 -3.30 0.58 -8.04
CA VAL A 105 -2.37 1.05 -7.02
C VAL A 105 -3.14 2.02 -6.13
N ILE A 106 -3.23 1.65 -4.85
CA ILE A 106 -4.02 2.34 -3.84
C ILE A 106 -3.07 2.99 -2.85
N VAL A 107 -3.34 4.23 -2.46
CA VAL A 107 -2.69 4.76 -1.25
C VAL A 107 -3.62 4.47 -0.08
N THR A 108 -3.17 3.66 0.86
CA THR A 108 -3.97 3.24 2.02
C THR A 108 -3.77 4.14 3.21
N ASP A 109 -2.64 4.84 3.27
CA ASP A 109 -2.41 5.83 4.31
C ASP A 109 -1.65 7.03 3.78
N LEU A 110 -2.07 8.22 4.21
CA LEU A 110 -1.45 9.50 3.87
C LEU A 110 -1.28 10.35 5.13
N GLY A 111 -0.04 10.48 5.57
CA GLY A 111 0.27 11.59 6.47
C GLY A 111 1.51 11.48 7.32
N GLY A 112 1.88 12.61 7.88
CA GLY A 112 2.89 12.67 8.91
C GLY A 112 2.32 12.51 10.30
N ASN A 113 2.98 11.68 11.09
CA ASN A 113 2.91 11.82 12.53
C ASN A 113 3.47 13.20 12.90
N SER A 114 2.89 13.85 13.89
CA SER A 114 3.49 15.04 14.53
C SER A 114 3.44 16.38 13.81
N CYS A 115 2.68 16.49 12.72
CA CYS A 115 2.50 17.77 12.03
C CYS A 115 1.32 18.56 12.65
N ALA A 116 1.59 19.74 13.23
CA ALA A 116 0.53 20.62 13.73
C ALA A 116 -0.04 21.47 12.59
N ASN A 117 -1.37 21.56 12.47
CA ASN A 117 -2.06 22.37 11.45
C ASN A 117 -1.94 21.87 9.99
N ARG A 118 -1.88 20.55 9.77
CA ARG A 118 -1.84 19.94 8.42
C ARG A 118 -2.80 20.60 7.42
N THR A 119 -2.31 20.94 6.23
CA THR A 119 -3.10 21.52 5.14
C THR A 119 -3.67 20.48 4.17
N PHE A 120 -3.09 19.27 4.17
CA PHE A 120 -3.45 18.18 3.25
C PHE A 120 -3.21 18.51 1.77
N ALA A 121 -2.26 19.40 1.47
CA ALA A 121 -1.93 19.81 0.10
C ALA A 121 -1.46 18.63 -0.78
N GLU A 122 -0.88 17.60 -0.19
CA GLU A 122 -0.48 16.36 -0.87
C GLU A 122 -1.64 15.64 -1.56
N MET A 123 -2.89 15.86 -1.10
CA MET A 123 -4.06 15.24 -1.72
C MET A 123 -4.30 15.71 -3.16
N ASP A 124 -3.89 16.94 -3.51
CA ASP A 124 -3.99 17.38 -4.91
C ASP A 124 -3.18 16.46 -5.81
N ALA A 125 -1.95 16.13 -5.40
CA ALA A 125 -1.09 15.23 -6.14
C ALA A 125 -1.67 13.81 -6.19
N LEU A 126 -2.28 13.32 -5.11
CA LEU A 126 -2.91 12.00 -5.13
C LEU A 126 -4.01 11.93 -6.19
N TYR A 127 -4.94 12.87 -6.16
CA TYR A 127 -6.15 12.82 -6.98
C TYR A 127 -5.97 13.44 -8.38
N SER A 128 -4.85 14.12 -8.65
CA SER A 128 -4.47 14.54 -10.00
C SER A 128 -3.71 13.47 -10.79
N ASN A 129 -3.23 12.43 -10.12
CA ASN A 129 -2.51 11.32 -10.73
C ASN A 129 -3.42 10.10 -10.90
N ASP A 130 -3.00 9.14 -11.73
CA ASP A 130 -3.68 7.86 -11.94
C ASP A 130 -3.45 6.88 -10.76
N LEU A 131 -3.65 7.36 -9.53
CA LEU A 131 -3.66 6.59 -8.30
C LEU A 131 -5.10 6.57 -7.74
N SER A 132 -5.44 5.53 -6.97
CA SER A 132 -6.78 5.39 -6.41
C SER A 132 -6.77 5.44 -4.89
N GLY A 133 -7.58 6.32 -4.31
CA GLY A 133 -7.86 6.32 -2.88
C GLY A 133 -6.72 6.83 -2.00
N ALA A 134 -7.13 7.47 -0.91
CA ALA A 134 -6.39 7.58 0.33
C ALA A 134 -7.37 7.28 1.45
N PHE A 135 -7.08 6.28 2.27
CA PHE A 135 -7.57 6.34 3.63
C PHE A 135 -6.60 7.21 4.40
N LEU A 136 -7.11 8.10 5.23
CA LEU A 136 -6.30 8.66 6.29
C LEU A 136 -6.44 7.66 7.42
N GLN A 137 -5.37 6.98 7.80
CA GLN A 137 -5.49 6.12 8.96
C GLN A 137 -5.84 6.99 10.17
N TYR A 138 -7.02 6.69 10.66
CA TYR A 138 -7.40 6.90 12.03
C TYR A 138 -6.73 5.78 12.81
N ASP A 139 -5.66 6.08 13.57
CA ASP A 139 -5.06 5.12 14.52
C ASP A 139 -5.99 4.99 15.74
N PRO A 140 -6.74 3.88 15.90
CA PRO A 140 -7.64 3.71 17.02
C PRO A 140 -6.95 3.06 18.24
N ILE A 141 -5.72 2.53 18.11
CA ILE A 141 -5.28 1.40 18.94
C ILE A 141 -4.02 1.67 19.79
N TYR A 142 -3.32 2.79 19.62
CA TYR A 142 -2.32 3.20 20.61
C TYR A 142 -2.80 4.35 21.51
N PRO A 143 -3.33 4.04 22.73
CA PRO A 143 -3.64 5.05 23.75
C PRO A 143 -2.38 5.74 24.31
N PHE A 144 -1.19 5.26 23.95
CA PHE A 144 0.07 5.77 24.47
C PHE A 144 0.79 6.63 23.41
N ARG A 145 0.56 7.94 23.50
CA ARG A 145 1.49 9.02 23.08
C ARG A 145 1.58 9.45 21.61
N PHE A 146 0.46 9.67 20.92
CA PHE A 146 0.49 10.47 19.67
C PHE A 146 -0.61 11.55 19.65
N ASP A 147 -0.20 12.80 19.86
CA ASP A 147 -1.00 14.05 19.90
C ASP A 147 -1.35 14.55 18.48
N HIS A 148 -1.64 13.64 17.55
CA HIS A 148 -1.60 13.92 16.10
C HIS A 148 -2.87 13.46 15.37
N ARG A 149 -3.95 13.32 16.13
CA ARG A 149 -5.25 12.81 15.66
C ARG A 149 -6.06 13.92 14.97
N LEU A 150 -6.90 13.56 14.03
CA LEU A 150 -7.94 14.45 13.47
C LEU A 150 -9.09 14.69 14.45
N VAL A 151 -9.29 13.74 15.37
CA VAL A 151 -10.31 13.78 16.41
C VAL A 151 -9.68 13.35 17.73
N ASN A 152 -9.95 14.09 18.80
CA ASN A 152 -9.59 13.70 20.15
C ASN A 152 -10.77 12.96 20.81
N TYR A 153 -10.47 11.97 21.64
CA TYR A 153 -11.45 11.35 22.51
C TYR A 153 -11.04 11.76 23.93
N GLN A 154 -11.85 12.59 24.57
CA GLN A 154 -11.58 12.98 25.96
C GLN A 154 -11.53 11.71 26.83
N ASN A 155 -10.58 11.65 27.77
CA ASN A 155 -10.15 10.51 28.61
C ASN A 155 -8.99 9.68 28.02
N HIS A 156 -7.75 10.17 28.21
CA HIS A 156 -6.50 9.46 27.92
C HIS A 156 -6.21 8.28 28.85
N TYR A 157 -7.12 7.96 29.76
CA TYR A 157 -7.02 6.84 30.65
C TYR A 157 -7.98 5.77 30.15
N LEU A 158 -7.48 4.83 29.32
CA LEU A 158 -8.16 3.54 29.14
C LEU A 158 -7.93 2.60 30.34
N MET A 159 -7.30 3.11 31.40
CA MET A 159 -7.24 2.55 32.74
C MET A 159 -7.32 3.70 33.73
N ASP A 160 -8.33 3.73 34.59
CA ASP A 160 -8.30 4.52 35.83
C ASP A 160 -6.95 4.26 36.54
N PRO A 161 -6.32 5.21 37.26
CA PRO A 161 -5.26 4.88 38.24
C PRO A 161 -5.57 3.68 39.17
N ALA A 162 -6.84 3.28 39.32
CA ALA A 162 -7.29 2.06 40.00
C ALA A 162 -7.22 0.75 39.16
N GLY A 163 -6.91 0.83 37.86
CA GLY A 163 -6.78 -0.32 36.95
C GLY A 163 -8.10 -0.86 36.38
N GLU A 164 -9.21 -0.13 36.52
CA GLU A 164 -10.50 -0.55 35.98
C GLU A 164 -10.62 -0.27 34.48
N ASP A 165 -11.23 -1.24 33.78
CA ASP A 165 -11.48 -1.20 32.35
C ASP A 165 -12.66 -0.27 32.03
N LEU A 166 -12.35 0.88 31.42
CA LEU A 166 -13.33 1.90 31.03
C LEU A 166 -13.99 1.63 29.67
N HIS A 167 -13.95 0.38 29.16
CA HIS A 167 -14.58 -0.02 27.87
C HIS A 167 -16.08 0.30 27.74
N ASN A 168 -16.77 0.71 28.82
CA ASN A 168 -18.19 1.05 28.82
C ASN A 168 -18.50 2.56 28.73
N GLU A 169 -17.50 3.45 28.70
CA GLU A 169 -17.76 4.89 28.51
C GLU A 169 -17.87 5.25 27.02
N VAL A 170 -18.99 5.87 26.65
CA VAL A 170 -19.16 6.45 25.31
C VAL A 170 -18.26 7.68 25.20
N LEU A 171 -17.10 7.51 24.56
CA LEU A 171 -16.19 8.62 24.29
C LEU A 171 -16.78 9.51 23.19
N THR A 172 -16.92 10.81 23.47
CA THR A 172 -17.37 11.79 22.47
C THR A 172 -16.16 12.31 21.68
N PRO A 173 -16.09 12.09 20.35
CA PRO A 173 -15.01 12.62 19.54
C PRO A 173 -15.12 14.14 19.40
N THR A 174 -14.05 14.87 19.69
CA THR A 174 -13.94 16.31 19.47
C THR A 174 -12.95 16.59 18.33
N PRO A 175 -13.34 17.33 17.27
CA PRO A 175 -12.44 17.68 16.17
C PRO A 175 -11.18 18.43 16.62
N VAL A 176 -10.02 18.02 16.12
CA VAL A 176 -8.76 18.73 16.35
C VAL A 176 -8.61 19.84 15.31
N LYS A 177 -8.56 21.08 15.78
CA LYS A 177 -8.42 22.27 14.91
C LYS A 177 -6.97 22.70 14.76
N PRO A 178 -6.58 23.23 13.59
CA PRO A 178 -7.40 23.42 12.39
C PRO A 178 -7.42 22.20 11.46
N SER A 179 -6.64 21.14 11.74
CA SER A 179 -6.43 20.02 10.81
C SER A 179 -7.71 19.31 10.36
N PHE A 180 -8.70 19.14 11.25
CA PHE A 180 -9.99 18.57 10.86
C PHE A 180 -10.74 19.46 9.86
N ASP A 181 -10.76 20.78 10.10
CA ASP A 181 -11.42 21.75 9.21
C ASP A 181 -10.68 21.82 7.86
N ASN A 182 -9.34 21.87 7.88
CA ASN A 182 -8.51 21.86 6.67
C ASN A 182 -8.76 20.61 5.81
N LEU A 183 -8.82 19.43 6.43
CA LEU A 183 -9.13 18.19 5.70
C LEU A 183 -10.51 18.24 5.05
N LYS A 184 -11.52 18.66 5.82
CA LYS A 184 -12.89 18.78 5.33
C LYS A 184 -12.96 19.72 4.12
N GLU A 185 -12.31 20.88 4.22
CA GLU A 185 -12.22 21.85 3.13
C GLU A 185 -11.48 21.28 1.92
N LYS A 186 -10.37 20.57 2.14
CA LYS A 186 -9.61 19.92 1.08
C LYS A 186 -10.46 18.91 0.33
N TRP A 187 -11.13 17.99 1.03
CA TRP A 187 -12.04 17.00 0.44
C TRP A 187 -13.17 17.63 -0.37
N ALA A 188 -13.71 18.77 0.06
CA ALA A 188 -14.75 19.47 -0.68
C ALA A 188 -14.28 19.98 -2.06
N THR A 189 -12.98 20.18 -2.26
CA THR A 189 -12.40 20.69 -3.52
C THR A 189 -11.95 19.60 -4.50
N LEU A 190 -11.70 18.38 -4.04
CA LEU A 190 -11.09 17.33 -4.84
C LEU A 190 -12.10 16.74 -5.84
N LYS A 191 -11.70 16.66 -7.10
CA LYS A 191 -12.52 16.14 -8.21
C LYS A 191 -11.70 15.17 -9.06
N PRO A 192 -11.43 13.95 -8.56
CA PRO A 192 -10.63 12.98 -9.31
C PRO A 192 -11.30 12.65 -10.65
N ALA A 193 -10.49 12.57 -11.70
CA ALA A 193 -10.96 12.06 -12.98
C ALA A 193 -11.27 10.57 -12.84
N SER A 194 -12.42 10.14 -13.37
CA SER A 194 -12.82 8.73 -13.36
C SER A 194 -13.29 8.30 -14.74
N VAL A 195 -13.09 7.02 -15.05
CA VAL A 195 -13.60 6.39 -16.26
C VAL A 195 -14.66 5.37 -15.89
N ARG A 196 -15.74 5.38 -16.66
CA ARG A 196 -16.78 4.37 -16.52
C ARG A 196 -16.23 3.00 -16.91
N LYS A 197 -16.60 1.97 -16.14
CA LYS A 197 -16.14 0.59 -16.37
C LYS A 197 -16.37 0.10 -17.80
N ASP A 198 -17.49 0.45 -18.42
CA ASP A 198 -17.82 0.07 -19.81
C ASP A 198 -17.01 0.82 -20.87
N LYS A 199 -16.29 1.87 -20.50
CA LYS A 199 -15.38 2.64 -21.36
C LYS A 199 -13.91 2.36 -21.08
N TYR A 200 -13.63 1.56 -20.06
CA TYR A 200 -12.29 1.25 -19.65
C TYR A 200 -11.69 0.11 -20.49
N THR A 201 -10.59 0.41 -21.18
CA THR A 201 -9.89 -0.54 -22.05
C THR A 201 -8.44 -0.66 -21.60
N PRO A 202 -8.10 -1.65 -20.75
CA PRO A 202 -6.75 -1.80 -20.23
C PRO A 202 -5.76 -2.19 -21.34
N THR A 203 -4.64 -1.48 -21.42
CA THR A 203 -3.52 -1.76 -22.35
C THR A 203 -2.25 -2.19 -21.63
N ALA A 204 -2.26 -2.20 -20.29
CA ALA A 204 -1.14 -2.58 -19.46
C ALA A 204 -0.81 -4.07 -19.59
N HIS A 205 0.48 -4.39 -19.55
CA HIS A 205 1.00 -5.76 -19.60
C HIS A 205 1.68 -6.10 -18.28
N ARG A 206 1.61 -7.38 -17.88
CA ARG A 206 2.21 -7.82 -16.62
C ARG A 206 3.72 -7.55 -16.64
N PRO A 207 4.29 -7.03 -15.54
CA PRO A 207 5.70 -6.72 -15.50
C PRO A 207 6.55 -8.00 -15.47
N ALA A 208 7.82 -7.83 -15.83
CA ALA A 208 8.86 -8.80 -15.55
C ALA A 208 9.00 -9.00 -14.03
N CYS A 209 9.36 -10.21 -13.60
CA CYS A 209 9.73 -10.40 -12.19
C CYS A 209 11.07 -9.68 -11.91
N PRO A 210 11.21 -8.98 -10.77
CA PRO A 210 12.46 -8.32 -10.42
C PRO A 210 13.64 -9.29 -10.41
N LEU A 211 14.77 -8.88 -10.97
CA LEU A 211 16.02 -9.62 -10.84
C LEU A 211 16.71 -9.25 -9.54
N TYR A 212 17.67 -10.08 -9.12
CA TYR A 212 18.59 -9.74 -8.04
C TYR A 212 19.20 -8.36 -8.29
N GLN A 213 19.12 -7.49 -7.29
CA GLN A 213 19.70 -6.16 -7.28
C GLN A 213 20.41 -5.97 -5.93
N SER A 214 21.73 -5.82 -5.99
CA SER A 214 22.55 -5.59 -4.80
C SER A 214 21.95 -4.46 -3.96
N GLU A 215 21.85 -4.68 -2.64
CA GLU A 215 21.36 -3.72 -1.64
C GLU A 215 19.88 -3.31 -1.73
N LEU A 216 19.15 -3.75 -2.77
CA LEU A 216 17.76 -3.38 -3.01
C LEU A 216 16.81 -4.57 -3.08
N TRP A 217 17.17 -5.65 -3.77
CA TRP A 217 16.33 -6.85 -3.94
C TRP A 217 17.19 -8.12 -3.96
N GLY A 218 17.11 -8.93 -2.90
CA GLY A 218 18.07 -10.00 -2.62
C GLY A 218 17.87 -11.32 -3.36
N MET A 219 16.90 -11.44 -4.25
CA MET A 219 16.61 -12.71 -4.92
C MET A 219 16.12 -12.54 -6.35
N ASN A 220 16.11 -13.60 -7.15
CA ASN A 220 15.37 -13.57 -8.41
C ASN A 220 13.86 -13.65 -8.12
N GLY A 221 13.06 -12.86 -8.81
CA GLY A 221 11.63 -12.76 -8.54
C GLY A 221 10.81 -13.93 -9.10
N ALA A 222 11.33 -14.61 -10.13
CA ALA A 222 10.67 -15.74 -10.79
C ALA A 222 10.89 -17.07 -10.05
N VAL A 223 10.88 -17.04 -8.71
CA VAL A 223 11.18 -18.20 -7.88
C VAL A 223 9.95 -19.07 -7.60
N ALA A 224 10.19 -20.35 -7.30
CA ALA A 224 9.14 -21.23 -6.80
C ALA A 224 8.60 -20.70 -5.47
N LEU A 225 7.27 -20.53 -5.40
CA LEU A 225 6.62 -20.06 -4.18
C LEU A 225 6.56 -21.17 -3.12
N PRO A 226 6.77 -20.85 -1.83
CA PRO A 226 6.67 -21.81 -0.75
C PRO A 226 5.33 -22.55 -0.69
N LYS A 227 5.38 -23.77 -0.18
CA LYS A 227 4.19 -24.53 0.26
C LYS A 227 3.78 -24.09 1.66
N VAL A 228 2.54 -24.40 2.05
CA VAL A 228 2.11 -24.32 3.45
C VAL A 228 3.07 -25.16 4.30
N ASP A 229 3.44 -24.63 5.47
CA ASP A 229 4.39 -25.21 6.44
C ASP A 229 5.86 -25.29 5.99
N GLN A 230 6.22 -24.76 4.82
CA GLN A 230 7.63 -24.67 4.42
C GLN A 230 8.35 -23.60 5.26
N VAL A 231 9.52 -23.96 5.80
CA VAL A 231 10.37 -23.07 6.61
C VAL A 231 11.39 -22.36 5.72
N PHE A 232 11.72 -21.11 6.06
CA PHE A 232 12.83 -20.40 5.44
C PHE A 232 14.17 -20.89 6.00
N ASP A 233 15.03 -21.42 5.13
CA ASP A 233 16.36 -21.90 5.48
C ASP A 233 17.42 -21.46 4.45
N ASN A 234 18.68 -21.81 4.72
CA ASN A 234 19.81 -21.46 3.86
C ASN A 234 19.77 -22.15 2.50
N GLU A 235 19.12 -23.31 2.38
CA GLU A 235 18.99 -24.02 1.11
C GLU A 235 17.98 -23.29 0.21
N LEU A 236 16.83 -22.93 0.77
CA LEU A 236 15.80 -22.15 0.10
C LEU A 236 16.31 -20.77 -0.30
N LYS A 237 17.02 -20.07 0.59
CA LYS A 237 17.68 -18.79 0.28
C LYS A 237 18.61 -18.92 -0.92
N LYS A 238 19.54 -19.88 -0.90
CA LYS A 238 20.46 -20.13 -2.02
C LYS A 238 19.72 -20.49 -3.30
N SER A 239 18.64 -21.26 -3.21
CA SER A 239 17.83 -21.60 -4.38
C SER A 239 17.26 -20.35 -5.05
N TRP A 240 16.80 -19.36 -4.27
CA TRP A 240 16.24 -18.11 -4.78
C TRP A 240 17.28 -17.13 -5.34
N GLU A 241 18.47 -17.09 -4.73
CA GLU A 241 19.61 -16.30 -5.22
C GLU A 241 20.17 -16.86 -6.54
N THR A 242 20.21 -18.19 -6.69
CA THR A 242 20.89 -18.87 -7.82
C THR A 242 19.96 -19.30 -8.96
N GLN A 243 18.63 -19.26 -8.77
CA GLN A 243 17.68 -19.63 -9.82
C GLN A 243 17.85 -18.72 -11.04
N LYS A 244 18.17 -19.33 -12.19
CA LYS A 244 18.30 -18.59 -13.45
C LYS A 244 17.01 -17.83 -13.74
N ALA A 245 17.12 -16.52 -13.97
CA ALA A 245 16.03 -15.71 -14.46
C ALA A 245 15.43 -16.37 -15.70
N ASP A 246 14.15 -16.73 -15.64
CA ASP A 246 13.49 -17.39 -16.77
C ASP A 246 13.45 -16.39 -17.94
N ALA A 247 14.14 -16.72 -19.04
CA ALA A 247 14.47 -15.81 -20.14
C ALA A 247 13.26 -15.28 -20.95
N LYS A 248 12.04 -15.55 -20.49
CA LYS A 248 10.79 -15.02 -21.07
C LYS A 248 10.30 -13.73 -20.41
N SER A 249 11.05 -13.23 -19.43
CA SER A 249 10.79 -11.99 -18.70
C SER A 249 11.82 -10.92 -19.11
N GLY A 250 11.90 -10.61 -20.41
CA GLY A 250 12.94 -9.74 -20.98
C GLY A 250 12.40 -8.54 -21.76
N THR A 251 12.73 -7.35 -21.25
CA THR A 251 12.96 -6.09 -21.99
C THR A 251 11.78 -5.48 -22.75
N GLN A 252 11.18 -4.43 -22.18
CA GLN A 252 10.47 -3.42 -22.99
C GLN A 252 11.04 -2.02 -22.75
N SER A 253 11.53 -1.45 -23.85
CA SER A 253 11.89 -0.04 -23.98
C SER A 253 10.65 0.82 -23.71
N ARG A 254 10.72 1.70 -22.70
CA ARG A 254 9.65 2.64 -22.34
C ARG A 254 9.57 3.75 -23.39
N LYS A 255 8.49 3.77 -24.18
CA LYS A 255 8.02 5.01 -24.84
C LYS A 255 6.95 5.66 -23.96
N PRO A 256 6.93 7.00 -23.86
CA PRO A 256 5.90 7.69 -23.09
C PRO A 256 4.56 7.55 -23.81
N VAL A 257 3.57 6.97 -23.15
CA VAL A 257 2.18 6.95 -23.62
C VAL A 257 1.41 7.92 -22.73
N GLY A 258 0.69 8.84 -23.36
CA GLY A 258 -0.06 9.89 -22.69
C GLY A 258 -1.16 9.37 -21.77
N SER A 259 -1.47 10.18 -20.76
CA SER A 259 -2.50 9.95 -19.75
C SER A 259 -3.84 9.54 -20.39
N THR A 260 -4.36 8.38 -19.99
CA THR A 260 -5.74 7.97 -20.26
C THR A 260 -6.34 7.53 -18.94
N ALA A 261 -7.53 8.01 -18.65
CA ALA A 261 -8.15 7.90 -17.33
C ALA A 261 -8.66 6.47 -17.02
N PHE A 262 -8.73 6.11 -15.73
CA PHE A 262 -9.05 4.77 -15.22
C PHE A 262 -10.28 4.77 -14.29
N VAL A 263 -10.80 3.57 -14.00
CA VAL A 263 -12.01 3.35 -13.19
C VAL A 263 -11.71 3.50 -11.70
N HIS A 264 -12.08 4.63 -11.10
CA HIS A 264 -12.19 4.73 -9.63
C HIS A 264 -13.49 4.09 -9.19
N GLY A 265 -13.40 2.82 -8.83
CA GLY A 265 -14.53 2.01 -8.39
C GLY A 265 -14.12 0.93 -7.40
N LEU A 266 -13.30 1.27 -6.42
CA LEU A 266 -13.17 0.47 -5.20
C LEU A 266 -13.57 1.34 -4.02
N LEU A 267 -14.81 1.16 -3.56
CA LEU A 267 -15.11 1.31 -2.14
C LEU A 267 -14.30 0.17 -1.46
N ALA A 268 -13.05 0.45 -1.10
CA ALA A 268 -12.23 -0.48 -0.33
C ALA A 268 -12.81 -0.53 1.09
N VAL A 269 -13.85 -1.34 1.27
CA VAL A 269 -14.20 -1.86 2.59
C VAL A 269 -13.15 -2.92 2.90
N LEU A 270 -12.02 -2.48 3.44
CA LEU A 270 -11.11 -3.35 4.15
C LEU A 270 -11.85 -3.72 5.45
N LEU A 271 -12.39 -4.92 5.51
CA LEU A 271 -12.89 -5.47 6.77
C LEU A 271 -11.65 -5.76 7.62
N MET A 272 -11.22 -4.81 8.45
CA MET A 272 -10.42 -5.16 9.62
C MET A 272 -11.37 -5.92 10.54
N ILE A 273 -11.28 -7.25 10.50
CA ILE A 273 -11.88 -8.09 11.54
C ILE A 273 -10.98 -7.91 12.76
N ALA A 274 -11.43 -7.05 13.68
CA ALA A 274 -11.08 -7.13 15.10
C ALA A 274 -12.33 -7.63 15.83
#